data_AF-A0A9D8HB99-F1
#
_entry.id   AF-A0A9D8HB99-F1
#
_cell.length_a   1.000
_cell.length_b   1.000
_cell.length_c   1.000
_cell.angle_alpha   90.00
_cell.angle_beta   90.00
_cell.angle_gamma   90.00
#
_symmetry.space_group_name_H-M   'P 1'
#
loop_
_entity.id
_entity.type
_entity.pdbx_description
1 polymer ?
#
loop_
_entity_poly.entity_id
_entity_poly.type
_entity_poly.pdbx_seq_one_letter_code
_entity_poly.pdbx_strand_id
1 'polypeptide(L)' 'TRVISPALRRALELRDQGCAHPGCRMPARFCDAHHITHWAQGGQTTLANLRLLCRHHHRQAHHHQPYPRKE' A
#
# COMPACT_ATOMS: atom_id res chain seq x y z
N THR A 1 -10.51 -1.61 -9.58
CA THR A 1 -9.48 -0.87 -8.81
C THR A 1 -9.58 0.61 -9.13
N ARG A 2 -9.17 1.51 -8.23
CA ARG A 2 -9.01 2.94 -8.57
C ARG A 2 -7.63 3.19 -9.17
N VAL A 3 -7.54 4.11 -10.12
CA VAL A 3 -6.27 4.57 -10.69
C VAL A 3 -5.49 5.36 -9.64
N ILE A 4 -4.20 5.04 -9.48
CA ILE A 4 -3.27 5.79 -8.64
C ILE A 4 -2.48 6.72 -9.55
N SER A 5 -2.46 8.02 -9.25
CA SER A 5 -1.75 8.99 -10.09
C SER A 5 -0.22 8.77 -10.02
N PRO A 6 0.55 9.12 -11.08
CA PRO A 6 2.00 8.96 -11.08
C PRO A 6 2.70 9.71 -9.93
N ALA A 7 2.22 10.90 -9.57
CA ALA A 7 2.73 11.67 -8.43
C ALA A 7 2.49 10.93 -7.10
N LEU A 8 1.30 10.36 -6.91
CA LEU A 8 0.95 9.60 -5.71
C LEU A 8 1.72 8.27 -5.63
N ARG A 9 1.92 7.59 -6.76
CA ARG A 9 2.80 6.42 -6.89
C ARG A 9 4.24 6.76 -6.48
N ARG A 10 4.81 7.87 -6.97
CA ARG A 10 6.17 8.29 -6.61
C ARG A 10 6.29 8.67 -5.12
N ALA A 11 5.29 9.33 -4.55
CA ALA A 11 5.26 9.63 -3.12
C ALA A 11 5.19 8.35 -2.25
N LEU A 12 4.46 7.32 -2.70
CA LEU A 12 4.44 5.99 -2.07
C LEU A 12 5.79 5.29 -2.14
N GLU A 13 6.45 5.30 -3.31
CA GLU A 13 7.78 4.69 -3.49
C GLU A 13 8.85 5.35 -2.61
N LEU A 14 8.84 6.68 -2.49
CA LEU A 14 9.75 7.42 -1.63
C LEU A 14 9.54 7.13 -0.14
N ARG A 15 8.28 7.04 0.31
CA ARG A 15 7.94 6.82 1.73
C ARG A 15 8.11 5.37 2.16
N ASP A 16 7.55 4.42 1.39
CA ASP A 16 7.47 3.02 1.83
C ASP A 16 8.76 2.24 1.49
N GLN A 17 9.51 2.70 0.47
CA GLN A 17 10.77 2.14 -0.07
C GLN A 17 10.70 0.66 -0.52
N GLY A 18 9.56 0.02 -0.35
CA GLY A 18 9.33 -1.40 -0.52
C GLY A 18 7.96 -1.78 0.04
N CYS A 19 7.77 -3.06 0.34
CA CYS A 19 6.57 -3.52 1.04
C CYS A 19 6.51 -2.93 2.47
N ALA A 20 5.34 -2.44 2.89
CA ALA A 20 5.15 -1.78 4.19
C ALA A 20 5.37 -2.73 5.39
N HIS A 21 4.86 -3.96 5.35
CA HIS A 21 5.71 -5.15 5.46
C HIS A 21 6.78 -5.24 6.59
N PRO A 22 6.59 -5.12 7.92
CA PRO A 22 7.68 -5.28 8.89
C PRO A 22 8.43 -6.61 8.72
N GLY A 23 9.74 -6.53 8.50
CA GLY A 23 10.57 -7.68 8.12
C GLY A 23 10.53 -8.04 6.62
N CYS A 24 9.55 -7.60 5.85
CA CYS A 24 9.54 -7.76 4.39
C CYS A 24 10.49 -6.76 3.72
N ARG A 25 11.39 -7.29 2.88
CA ARG A 25 12.38 -6.51 2.13
C ARG A 25 12.08 -6.42 0.64
N MET A 26 10.83 -6.72 0.22
CA MET A 26 10.46 -6.70 -1.20
C MET A 26 10.57 -5.27 -1.78
N PRO A 27 11.35 -5.04 -2.85
CA PRO A 27 11.49 -3.73 -3.48
C PRO A 27 10.17 -3.12 -3.99
N ALA A 28 10.07 -1.80 -3.98
CA ALA A 28 8.86 -1.06 -4.36
C ALA A 28 8.36 -1.35 -5.79
N ARG A 29 9.27 -1.67 -6.71
CA ARG A 29 8.94 -2.09 -8.10
C ARG A 29 8.13 -3.39 -8.19
N PHE A 30 8.13 -4.21 -7.13
CA PHE A 30 7.35 -5.46 -7.03
C PHE A 30 6.16 -5.31 -6.04
N CYS A 31 5.76 -4.07 -5.78
CA CYS A 31 4.67 -3.74 -4.86
C CYS A 31 3.58 -2.92 -5.55
N ASP A 32 2.35 -3.21 -5.15
CA ASP A 32 1.13 -2.54 -5.57
C ASP A 32 0.64 -1.60 -4.46
N ALA A 33 -0.05 -0.53 -4.84
CA ALA A 33 -0.63 0.41 -3.90
C ALA A 33 -1.97 -0.12 -3.36
N HIS A 34 -2.00 -0.37 -2.06
CA HIS A 34 -3.12 -0.92 -1.30
C HIS A 34 -3.83 0.15 -0.48
N HIS A 35 -5.17 0.19 -0.55
CA HIS A 35 -6.00 1.06 0.29
C HIS A 35 -6.21 0.47 1.69
N ILE A 36 -5.82 1.19 2.75
CA ILE A 36 -5.99 0.77 4.15
C ILE A 36 -7.49 0.69 4.51
N THR A 37 -8.21 1.80 4.33
CA THR A 37 -9.67 1.79 4.24
C THR A 37 -10.03 1.55 2.78
N HIS A 38 -10.74 0.48 2.47
CA HIS A 38 -11.01 0.08 1.09
C HIS A 38 -11.86 1.14 0.36
N TRP A 39 -11.60 1.36 -0.94
CA TRP A 39 -12.28 2.39 -1.72
C TRP A 39 -13.81 2.18 -1.80
N ALA A 40 -14.28 0.93 -1.76
CA ALA A 40 -15.72 0.63 -1.75
C ALA A 40 -16.39 0.92 -0.39
N GLN A 41 -15.59 1.14 0.67
CA GLN A 41 -16.03 1.59 2.00
C GLN A 41 -15.85 3.11 2.18
N GLY A 42 -15.73 3.86 1.07
CA GLY A 42 -15.49 5.31 1.10
C GLY A 42 -14.02 5.72 1.26
N GLY A 43 -13.10 4.76 1.30
CA GLY A 43 -11.66 5.03 1.44
C GLY A 43 -11.08 5.90 0.33
N GLN A 44 -10.55 7.07 0.70
CA GLN A 44 -10.00 8.02 -0.27
C GLN A 44 -8.70 7.52 -0.90
N THR A 45 -8.42 7.97 -2.14
CA THR A 45 -7.15 7.70 -2.82
C THR A 45 -6.14 8.79 -2.47
N THR A 46 -5.57 8.69 -1.27
CA THR A 46 -4.60 9.66 -0.71
C THR A 46 -3.36 8.95 -0.19
N LEU A 47 -2.25 9.69 -0.04
CA LEU A 47 -1.00 9.12 0.47
C LEU A 47 -1.18 8.52 1.87
N ALA A 48 -1.99 9.15 2.73
CA ALA A 48 -2.30 8.66 4.07
C ALA A 48 -2.97 7.27 4.06
N ASN A 49 -3.97 7.08 3.18
CA ASN A 49 -4.76 5.85 3.08
C ASN A 49 -4.15 4.77 2.16
N LEU A 50 -2.99 5.01 1.55
CA LEU A 50 -2.32 4.04 0.66
C LEU A 50 -1.00 3.52 1.25
N ARG A 51 -0.68 2.25 1.00
CA ARG A 51 0.63 1.62 1.30
C ARG A 51 1.08 0.73 0.15
N LEU A 52 2.38 0.63 -0.10
CA LEU A 52 2.93 -0.38 -1.00
C LEU A 52 2.96 -1.75 -0.31
N LEU A 53 2.37 -2.76 -0.96
CA LEU A 53 2.43 -4.16 -0.53
C LEU A 53 2.84 -5.05 -1.71
N CYS A 54 3.70 -6.04 -1.46
CA CYS A 54 3.99 -7.07 -2.45
C CYS A 54 2.79 -8.01 -2.61
N ARG A 55 2.69 -8.72 -3.74
CA ARG A 55 1.55 -9.62 -4.07
C ARG A 55 1.12 -10.55 -2.92
N HIS A 56 2.07 -11.09 -2.14
CA HIS A 56 1.78 -11.95 -0.99
C HIS A 56 1.06 -11.18 0.13
N HIS A 57 1.67 -10.10 0.62
CA HIS A 57 1.08 -9.29 1.69
C HIS A 57 -0.15 -8.50 1.24
N HIS A 58 -0.26 -8.15 -0.04
CA HIS A 58 -1.47 -7.53 -0.61
C HIS A 58 -2.67 -8.48 -0.55
N ARG A 59 -2.46 -9.79 -0.81
CA ARG A 59 -3.51 -10.80 -0.59
C ARG A 59 -3.81 -10.94 0.91
N GLN A 60 -2.79 -11.05 1.76
CA GLN A 60 -2.98 -11.15 3.22
C GLN A 60 -3.79 -9.97 3.78
N ALA A 61 -3.54 -8.74 3.34
CA ALA A 61 -4.26 -7.55 3.78
C ALA A 61 -5.74 -7.48 3.35
N HIS A 62 -6.19 -8.34 2.43
CA HIS A 62 -7.63 -8.53 2.16
C HIS A 62 -8.29 -9.54 3.10
N HIS A 63 -7.51 -10.34 3.84
CA HIS A 63 -8.00 -11.35 4.79
C HIS A 63 -7.83 -10.92 6.26
N HIS A 64 -6.99 -9.92 6.54
CA HIS A 64 -6.68 -9.44 7.88
C HIS A 64 -6.89 -7.91 7.97
N GLN A 65 -7.19 -7.43 9.18
CA GLN A 65 -7.51 -6.02 9.51
C GLN A 65 -6.32 -5.05 9.28
N PRO A 66 -6.51 -3.71 9.37
CA PRO A 66 -5.66 -2.74 8.69
C PRO A 66 -4.19 -2.73 9.11
N TYR A 67 -3.38 -2.34 8.15
CA TYR A 67 -1.95 -2.51 8.15
C TYR A 67 -1.21 -1.62 9.18
N PRO A 68 -0.33 -2.17 10.05
CA PRO A 68 0.46 -1.35 10.97
C PRO A 68 1.41 -0.43 10.19
N ARG A 69 1.60 0.80 10.66
CA ARG A 69 2.54 1.72 10.02
C ARG A 69 3.97 1.19 10.20
N LYS A 70 4.77 1.29 9.15
CA LYS A 70 6.22 1.40 9.31
C LYS A 70 6.47 2.75 9.99
N GLU A 71 7.05 2.69 11.18
CA GLU A 71 7.60 3.85 11.91
C GLU A 71 8.95 4.24 11.31
#